data_AF-A0A7K3YA03-F1
#
_entry.id   AF-A0A7K3YA03-F1
#
_cell.length_a   1.000
_cell.length_b   1.000
_cell.length_c   1.000
_cell.angle_alpha   90.00
_cell.angle_beta   90.00
_cell.angle_gamma   90.00
#
_symmetry.space_group_name_H-M   'P 1'
#
loop_
_entity.id
_entity.type
_entity.pdbx_description
1 polymer ?
#
loop_
_entity_poly.entity_id
_entity_poly.type
_entity_poly.pdbx_seq_one_letter_code
_entity_poly.pdbx_strand_id
1 'polypeptide(L)'
;CYRTCGARSAEPTYRTVRTLFEAGVHVEVSCMYAGDSRDELFAAAARIAEISPDIPFQVMRFIPFGDEPAEREPTIAESEAVCDELRRMLSHVYLFNSPGTDYLNTACPSCGDVAIRREFFGPMGARTIVIPPDGRCSCGFSLPLTGKIGGEPYAEPGMMGGYRFTRALEMVHAILVCLGIESDADLARVWAGVIRDDFIEGLHGKIQRIDTYLGLIRELGERADRVSEAERLASYISDRVAAVSSAVEGCRRPRVYYSMGTPLFALNAERFEMNLVEAAGGDPVNRGIERAGKPGVNITPEEFAAFDPEYIFISGFLSAPVSDYIAACGRMGLSASAIENGRVYTMPPGWDFGNPRWVLGLSAIAGTLHPECAGSDLNEEQDRFYRMFYGTDAAAVSGNRSFYRP
;
A
#
# COMPACT_ATOMS: atom_id res chain seq x y z
N CYS A 1 5.30 -19.45 -12.24
CA CYS A 1 4.74 -19.61 -10.86
C CYS A 1 4.14 -21.00 -10.53
N TYR A 2 3.13 -21.53 -11.25
CA TYR A 2 2.39 -22.75 -10.84
C TYR A 2 3.24 -24.02 -10.60
N ARG A 3 4.41 -24.15 -11.24
CA ARG A 3 5.32 -25.28 -11.07
C ARG A 3 5.89 -25.38 -9.66
N THR A 4 6.11 -24.25 -8.98
CA THR A 4 6.60 -24.26 -7.59
C THR A 4 5.55 -24.80 -6.63
N CYS A 5 4.27 -24.71 -6.99
CA CYS A 5 3.15 -25.34 -6.27
C CYS A 5 2.93 -26.82 -6.68
N GLY A 6 3.82 -27.42 -7.48
CA GLY A 6 3.71 -28.81 -7.93
C GLY A 6 2.78 -29.04 -9.12
N ALA A 7 2.20 -27.99 -9.72
CA ALA A 7 1.36 -28.13 -10.89
C ALA A 7 2.19 -28.34 -12.17
N ARG A 8 1.75 -29.26 -13.05
CA ARG A 8 2.47 -29.62 -14.28
C ARG A 8 2.25 -28.64 -15.43
N SER A 9 1.06 -28.03 -15.51
CA SER A 9 0.74 -26.99 -16.48
C SER A 9 -0.41 -26.11 -15.98
N ALA A 10 -0.57 -24.94 -16.59
CA ALA A 10 -1.71 -24.05 -16.39
C ALA A 10 -2.96 -24.45 -17.25
N GLU A 11 -2.86 -25.51 -18.05
CA GLU A 11 -3.94 -25.93 -18.97
C GLU A 11 -5.27 -26.24 -18.26
N PRO A 12 -5.30 -26.85 -17.05
CA PRO A 12 -6.55 -27.00 -16.32
C PRO A 12 -7.27 -25.67 -16.05
N THR A 13 -6.52 -24.60 -15.80
CA THR A 13 -7.09 -23.25 -15.58
C THR A 13 -7.72 -22.72 -16.86
N TYR A 14 -7.00 -22.78 -17.99
CA TYR A 14 -7.54 -22.31 -19.29
C TYR A 14 -8.76 -23.11 -19.73
N ARG A 15 -8.77 -24.43 -19.51
CA ARG A 15 -9.94 -25.27 -19.76
C ARG A 15 -11.14 -24.82 -18.91
N THR A 16 -10.94 -24.56 -17.62
CA THR A 16 -12.02 -24.07 -16.74
C THR A 16 -12.57 -22.72 -17.21
N VAL A 17 -11.70 -21.77 -17.57
CA VAL A 17 -12.11 -20.47 -18.11
C VAL A 17 -12.97 -20.66 -19.36
N ARG A 18 -12.52 -21.49 -20.30
CA ARG A 18 -13.27 -21.81 -21.53
C ARG A 18 -14.63 -22.42 -21.23
N THR A 19 -14.68 -23.45 -20.37
CA THR A 19 -15.93 -24.13 -20.03
C THR A 19 -16.94 -23.19 -19.36
N LEU A 20 -16.49 -22.31 -18.45
CA LEU A 20 -17.37 -21.34 -17.81
C LEU A 20 -17.88 -20.29 -18.80
N PHE A 21 -16.99 -19.78 -19.65
CA PHE A 21 -17.33 -18.80 -20.69
C PHE A 21 -18.35 -19.37 -21.68
N GLU A 22 -18.11 -20.58 -22.21
CA GLU A 22 -19.01 -21.28 -23.14
C GLU A 22 -20.37 -21.64 -22.50
N ALA A 23 -20.41 -21.79 -21.17
CA ALA A 23 -21.64 -22.00 -20.41
C ALA A 23 -22.41 -20.70 -20.10
N GLY A 24 -21.93 -19.54 -20.56
CA GLY A 24 -22.57 -18.24 -20.32
C GLY A 24 -22.40 -17.73 -18.89
N VAL A 25 -21.32 -18.11 -18.19
CA VAL A 25 -20.94 -17.56 -16.89
C VAL A 25 -20.08 -16.31 -17.10
N HIS A 26 -20.27 -15.27 -16.29
CA HIS A 26 -19.34 -14.13 -16.27
C HIS A 26 -18.00 -14.57 -15.71
N VAL A 27 -16.93 -14.38 -16.49
CA VAL A 27 -15.57 -14.80 -16.11
C VAL A 27 -14.64 -13.61 -16.24
N GLU A 28 -13.86 -13.37 -15.19
CA GLU A 28 -12.73 -12.45 -15.22
C GLU A 28 -11.46 -13.25 -14.88
N VAL A 29 -10.35 -12.90 -15.50
CA VAL A 29 -9.06 -13.56 -15.30
C VAL A 29 -8.10 -12.59 -14.66
N SER A 30 -7.49 -12.99 -13.55
CA SER A 30 -6.42 -12.23 -12.90
C SER A 30 -5.07 -12.93 -13.09
N CYS A 31 -4.05 -12.20 -13.51
CA CYS A 31 -2.70 -12.72 -13.71
C CYS A 31 -1.66 -11.81 -13.06
N MET A 32 -0.72 -12.41 -12.35
CA MET A 32 0.34 -11.68 -11.64
C MET A 32 1.40 -11.17 -12.62
N TYR A 33 1.84 -9.92 -12.41
CA TYR A 33 2.97 -9.33 -13.11
C TYR A 33 4.08 -9.00 -12.12
N ALA A 34 5.17 -9.77 -12.20
CA ALA A 34 6.44 -9.50 -11.56
C ALA A 34 7.47 -9.09 -12.63
N GLY A 35 8.56 -8.42 -12.24
CA GLY A 35 9.55 -7.87 -13.17
C GLY A 35 10.11 -8.90 -14.17
N ASP A 36 10.19 -10.17 -13.77
CA ASP A 36 10.69 -11.28 -14.59
C ASP A 36 9.60 -12.10 -15.31
N SER A 37 8.31 -11.76 -15.11
CA SER A 37 7.20 -12.59 -15.57
C SER A 37 6.47 -12.06 -16.81
N ARG A 38 7.06 -11.08 -17.52
CA ARG A 38 6.43 -10.42 -18.66
C ARG A 38 6.02 -11.42 -19.75
N ASP A 39 6.93 -12.30 -20.18
CA ASP A 39 6.62 -13.29 -21.23
C ASP A 39 5.54 -14.28 -20.80
N GLU A 40 5.55 -14.71 -19.53
CA GLU A 40 4.49 -15.58 -18.97
C GLU A 40 3.13 -14.87 -18.98
N LEU A 41 3.08 -13.58 -18.63
CA LEU A 41 1.87 -12.76 -18.63
C LEU A 41 1.28 -12.61 -20.05
N PHE A 42 2.11 -12.28 -21.04
CA PHE A 42 1.66 -12.15 -22.43
C PHE A 42 1.21 -13.49 -23.02
N ALA A 43 1.91 -14.58 -22.71
CA ALA A 43 1.48 -15.92 -23.10
C ALA A 43 0.12 -16.28 -22.49
N ALA A 44 -0.12 -15.93 -21.22
CA ALA A 44 -1.42 -16.14 -20.59
C ALA A 44 -2.51 -15.29 -21.26
N ALA A 45 -2.25 -14.01 -21.51
CA ALA A 45 -3.18 -13.13 -22.20
C ALA A 45 -3.55 -13.63 -23.61
N ALA A 46 -2.58 -14.14 -24.38
CA ALA A 46 -2.83 -14.74 -25.68
C ALA A 46 -3.78 -15.95 -25.59
N ARG A 47 -3.58 -16.82 -24.59
CA ARG A 47 -4.47 -17.97 -24.34
C ARG A 47 -5.88 -17.56 -23.93
N ILE A 48 -6.03 -16.45 -23.22
CA ILE A 48 -7.35 -15.88 -22.90
C ILE A 48 -8.00 -15.29 -24.15
N ALA A 49 -7.25 -14.55 -24.97
CA ALA A 49 -7.74 -13.97 -26.23
C ALA A 49 -8.24 -15.04 -27.22
N GLU A 50 -7.61 -16.23 -27.24
CA GLU A 50 -8.07 -17.41 -28.00
C GLU A 50 -9.45 -17.93 -27.55
N ILE A 51 -9.85 -17.66 -26.30
CA ILE A 51 -11.20 -17.98 -25.79
C ILE A 51 -12.15 -16.85 -26.18
N SER A 52 -11.80 -15.61 -25.81
CA SER A 52 -12.46 -14.39 -26.25
C SER A 52 -11.63 -13.16 -25.87
N PRO A 53 -11.46 -12.17 -26.77
CA PRO A 53 -10.78 -10.91 -26.46
C PRO A 53 -11.55 -10.04 -25.44
N ASP A 54 -12.84 -10.33 -25.23
CA ASP A 54 -13.71 -9.54 -24.35
C ASP A 54 -13.69 -10.02 -22.89
N ILE A 55 -13.00 -11.14 -22.58
CA ILE A 55 -12.82 -11.60 -21.20
C ILE A 55 -11.95 -10.56 -20.46
N PRO A 56 -12.46 -9.94 -19.38
CA PRO A 56 -11.68 -8.99 -18.62
C PRO A 56 -10.43 -9.62 -18.01
N PHE A 57 -9.29 -8.95 -18.19
CA PHE A 57 -7.99 -9.41 -17.77
C PHE A 57 -7.35 -8.43 -16.80
N GLN A 58 -7.27 -8.83 -15.54
CA GLN A 58 -6.69 -8.05 -14.46
C GLN A 58 -5.21 -8.39 -14.31
N VAL A 59 -4.35 -7.43 -14.65
CA VAL A 59 -2.92 -7.46 -14.32
C VAL A 59 -2.76 -7.13 -12.84
N MET A 60 -2.25 -8.08 -12.08
CA MET A 60 -1.99 -7.92 -10.65
C MET A 60 -0.52 -7.58 -10.44
N ARG A 61 -0.21 -6.30 -10.20
CA ARG A 61 1.15 -5.87 -9.88
C ARG A 61 1.66 -6.64 -8.65
N PHE A 62 2.80 -7.29 -8.81
CA PHE A 62 3.43 -8.07 -7.76
C PHE A 62 3.96 -7.15 -6.66
N ILE A 63 3.72 -7.52 -5.40
CA ILE A 63 4.21 -6.82 -4.21
C ILE A 63 5.04 -7.82 -3.39
N PRO A 64 6.33 -7.56 -3.13
CA PRO A 64 7.24 -8.52 -2.52
C PRO A 64 7.03 -8.59 -1.01
N PHE A 65 6.20 -9.55 -0.59
CA PHE A 65 6.00 -9.94 0.80
C PHE A 65 6.78 -11.23 1.12
N GLY A 66 7.05 -11.48 2.40
CA GLY A 66 7.74 -12.69 2.86
C GLY A 66 9.20 -12.72 2.42
N ASP A 67 9.61 -13.85 1.81
CA ASP A 67 10.97 -14.09 1.32
C ASP A 67 11.28 -13.49 -0.06
N GLU A 68 10.34 -12.74 -0.62
CA GLU A 68 10.47 -12.25 -1.99
C GLU A 68 11.38 -11.02 -2.09
N PRO A 69 12.34 -11.02 -3.03
CA PRO A 69 13.27 -9.90 -3.22
C PRO A 69 12.54 -8.67 -3.79
N ALA A 70 13.00 -7.48 -3.38
CA ALA A 70 12.36 -6.21 -3.71
C ALA A 70 12.42 -5.89 -5.22
N GLU A 71 13.48 -6.34 -5.90
CA GLU A 71 13.76 -6.09 -7.31
C GLU A 71 12.74 -6.75 -8.26
N ARG A 72 11.95 -7.70 -7.75
CA ARG A 72 10.86 -8.33 -8.52
C ARG A 72 9.61 -7.46 -8.60
N GLU A 73 9.50 -6.41 -7.78
CA GLU A 73 8.39 -5.45 -7.83
C GLU A 73 8.52 -4.56 -9.07
N PRO A 74 7.63 -4.68 -10.08
CA PRO A 74 7.59 -3.70 -11.15
C PRO A 74 6.99 -2.39 -10.63
N THR A 75 7.41 -1.27 -11.21
CA THR A 75 6.82 0.02 -10.86
C THR A 75 5.38 0.12 -11.37
N ILE A 76 4.62 1.08 -10.83
CA ILE A 76 3.27 1.37 -11.34
C ILE A 76 3.35 1.77 -12.82
N ALA A 77 4.31 2.62 -13.20
CA ALA A 77 4.47 3.08 -14.58
C ALA A 77 4.82 1.94 -15.55
N GLU A 78 5.72 1.03 -15.16
CA GLU A 78 6.05 -0.16 -15.96
C GLU A 78 4.80 -1.05 -16.16
N SER A 79 4.01 -1.21 -15.10
CA SER A 79 2.79 -2.02 -15.12
C SER A 79 1.68 -1.39 -15.97
N GLU A 80 1.55 -0.06 -15.96
CA GLU A 80 0.65 0.69 -16.85
C GLU A 80 1.04 0.47 -18.31
N ALA A 81 2.33 0.58 -18.65
CA ALA A 81 2.83 0.34 -20.00
C ALA A 81 2.54 -1.10 -20.48
N VAL A 82 2.72 -2.10 -19.61
CA VAL A 82 2.33 -3.49 -19.90
C VAL A 82 0.84 -3.62 -20.21
N CYS A 83 -0.01 -2.93 -19.44
CA CYS A 83 -1.45 -2.96 -19.70
C CYS A 83 -1.79 -2.38 -21.07
N ASP A 84 -1.15 -1.27 -21.48
CA ASP A 84 -1.38 -0.67 -22.79
C ASP A 84 -0.98 -1.59 -23.95
N GLU A 85 0.07 -2.36 -23.78
CA GLU A 85 0.48 -3.36 -24.77
C GLU A 85 -0.49 -4.54 -24.84
N LEU A 86 -0.97 -5.03 -23.69
CA LEU A 86 -1.96 -6.12 -23.63
C LEU A 86 -3.31 -5.72 -24.23
N ARG A 87 -3.69 -4.43 -24.18
CA ARG A 87 -4.90 -3.89 -24.81
C ARG A 87 -4.94 -4.05 -26.34
N ARG A 88 -3.81 -4.38 -26.96
CA ARG A 88 -3.76 -4.75 -28.40
C ARG A 88 -4.35 -6.13 -28.68
N MET A 89 -4.50 -6.97 -27.65
CA MET A 89 -4.97 -8.36 -27.76
C MET A 89 -6.29 -8.59 -27.03
N LEU A 90 -6.56 -7.81 -25.99
CA LEU A 90 -7.73 -7.94 -25.11
C LEU A 90 -8.44 -6.59 -24.97
N SER A 91 -9.77 -6.57 -25.07
CA SER A 91 -10.59 -5.36 -25.03
C SER A 91 -10.59 -4.68 -23.66
N HIS A 92 -10.37 -5.47 -22.59
CA HIS A 92 -10.55 -5.05 -21.21
C HIS A 92 -9.37 -5.49 -20.34
N VAL A 93 -8.38 -4.60 -20.19
CA VAL A 93 -7.20 -4.84 -19.35
C VAL A 93 -7.15 -3.82 -18.22
N TYR A 94 -7.03 -4.31 -16.99
CA TYR A 94 -6.99 -3.49 -15.78
C TYR A 94 -5.71 -3.73 -14.99
N LEU A 95 -5.27 -2.72 -14.25
CA LEU A 95 -4.13 -2.81 -13.34
C LEU A 95 -4.57 -2.76 -11.90
N PHE A 96 -4.05 -3.67 -11.09
CA PHE A 96 -4.30 -3.74 -9.66
C PHE A 96 -3.04 -3.53 -8.83
N ASN A 97 -3.19 -3.43 -7.50
CA ASN A 97 -2.12 -3.12 -6.54
C ASN A 97 -1.31 -1.84 -6.87
N SER A 98 -1.95 -0.89 -7.54
CA SER A 98 -1.34 0.35 -8.02
C SER A 98 -2.24 1.54 -7.62
N PRO A 99 -2.14 2.02 -6.37
CA PRO A 99 -3.09 3.01 -5.84
C PRO A 99 -3.08 4.31 -6.65
N GLY A 100 -4.27 4.78 -7.01
CA GLY A 100 -4.52 5.98 -7.82
C GLY A 100 -4.22 5.87 -9.32
N THR A 101 -3.90 4.68 -9.83
CA THR A 101 -3.92 4.47 -11.29
C THR A 101 -5.35 4.50 -11.82
N ASP A 102 -5.56 5.14 -12.97
CA ASP A 102 -6.82 5.06 -13.70
C ASP A 102 -7.06 3.68 -14.32
N TYR A 103 -6.01 2.87 -14.44
CA TYR A 103 -6.05 1.54 -15.04
C TYR A 103 -6.83 0.53 -14.18
N LEU A 104 -7.23 0.89 -12.96
CA LEU A 104 -8.15 0.07 -12.14
C LEU A 104 -9.58 0.06 -12.69
N ASN A 105 -9.95 1.12 -13.42
CA ASN A 105 -11.28 1.33 -13.94
C ASN A 105 -11.52 0.56 -15.25
N THR A 106 -12.80 0.28 -15.56
CA THR A 106 -13.15 -0.25 -16.88
C THR A 106 -13.32 0.90 -17.86
N ALA A 107 -12.36 1.06 -18.76
CA ALA A 107 -12.48 1.92 -19.93
C ALA A 107 -13.35 1.25 -21.00
N CYS A 108 -14.18 2.04 -21.69
CA CYS A 108 -14.94 1.59 -22.84
C CYS A 108 -14.01 1.43 -24.06
N PRO A 109 -13.97 0.26 -24.72
CA PRO A 109 -13.12 0.06 -25.89
C PRO A 109 -13.59 0.87 -27.11
N SER A 110 -14.82 1.39 -27.11
CA SER A 110 -15.38 2.18 -28.21
C SER A 110 -15.07 3.67 -28.11
N CYS A 111 -15.14 4.29 -26.93
CA CYS A 111 -14.96 5.74 -26.77
C CYS A 111 -13.82 6.13 -25.82
N GLY A 112 -13.24 5.18 -25.09
CA GLY A 112 -12.18 5.44 -24.11
C GLY A 112 -12.67 5.89 -22.74
N ASP A 113 -13.92 6.34 -22.61
CA ASP A 113 -14.45 6.80 -21.32
C ASP A 113 -14.49 5.70 -20.26
N VAL A 114 -14.32 6.10 -19.00
CA VAL A 114 -14.49 5.20 -17.85
C VAL A 114 -15.97 4.81 -17.72
N ALA A 115 -16.27 3.56 -18.06
CA ALA A 115 -17.61 2.98 -17.95
C ALA A 115 -17.89 2.46 -16.53
N ILE A 116 -16.95 1.72 -15.92
CA ILE A 116 -17.06 1.26 -14.53
C ILE A 116 -15.95 1.90 -13.71
N ARG A 117 -16.33 2.60 -12.63
CA ARG A 117 -15.37 3.21 -11.71
C ARG A 117 -15.20 2.33 -10.47
N ARG A 118 -13.95 2.12 -10.10
CA ARG A 118 -13.53 1.38 -8.90
C ARG A 118 -12.64 2.27 -8.05
N GLU A 119 -12.71 2.08 -6.75
CA GLU A 119 -11.74 2.62 -5.81
C GLU A 119 -10.81 1.50 -5.33
N PHE A 120 -9.56 1.85 -5.10
CA PHE A 120 -8.62 0.97 -4.43
C PHE A 120 -9.02 0.82 -2.96
N PHE A 121 -9.10 -0.42 -2.47
CA PHE A 121 -9.56 -0.74 -1.12
C PHE A 121 -8.54 -1.57 -0.33
N GLY A 122 -7.25 -1.23 -0.53
CA GLY A 122 -6.12 -1.95 0.03
C GLY A 122 -5.55 -3.02 -0.92
N PRO A 123 -4.38 -3.59 -0.59
CA PRO A 123 -3.78 -4.65 -1.39
C PRO A 123 -4.78 -5.82 -1.52
N MET A 124 -4.96 -6.30 -2.75
CA MET A 124 -5.92 -7.34 -3.12
C MET A 124 -7.42 -6.98 -2.96
N GLY A 125 -7.78 -5.71 -2.71
CA GLY A 125 -9.17 -5.25 -2.68
C GLY A 125 -9.45 -4.02 -3.55
N ALA A 126 -10.53 -4.03 -4.32
CA ALA A 126 -11.12 -2.84 -4.94
C ALA A 126 -12.63 -2.86 -4.74
N ARG A 127 -13.24 -1.68 -4.61
CA ARG A 127 -14.69 -1.54 -4.50
C ARG A 127 -15.23 -0.87 -5.75
N THR A 128 -16.23 -1.48 -6.38
CA THR A 128 -16.99 -0.84 -7.46
C THR A 128 -17.84 0.28 -6.87
N ILE A 129 -17.66 1.49 -7.38
CA ILE A 129 -18.37 2.68 -6.90
C ILE A 129 -19.36 3.23 -7.93
N VAL A 130 -19.10 3.00 -9.21
CA VAL A 130 -20.03 3.36 -10.30
C VAL A 130 -20.07 2.21 -11.28
N ILE A 131 -21.27 1.72 -11.56
CA ILE A 131 -21.57 0.82 -12.66
C ILE A 131 -22.70 1.46 -13.48
N PRO A 132 -22.60 1.50 -14.82
CA PRO A 132 -23.63 2.14 -15.60
C PRO A 132 -24.86 1.23 -15.70
N PRO A 133 -26.07 1.80 -15.87
CA PRO A 133 -27.30 1.01 -16.07
C PRO A 133 -27.13 -0.01 -17.19
N ASP A 134 -27.59 -1.23 -16.97
CA ASP A 134 -27.52 -2.35 -17.91
C ASP A 134 -26.11 -2.66 -18.46
N GLY A 135 -25.06 -2.18 -17.79
CA GLY A 135 -23.68 -2.34 -18.26
C GLY A 135 -23.37 -1.59 -19.55
N ARG A 136 -24.12 -0.52 -19.88
CA ARG A 136 -23.93 0.24 -21.12
C ARG A 136 -23.16 1.53 -20.89
N CYS A 137 -22.10 1.74 -21.65
CA CYS A 137 -21.39 3.01 -21.68
C CYS A 137 -22.30 4.14 -22.20
N SER A 138 -21.99 5.39 -21.86
CA SER A 138 -22.67 6.60 -22.36
C SER A 138 -22.68 6.69 -23.88
N CYS A 139 -21.68 6.12 -24.57
CA CYS A 139 -21.62 6.06 -26.04
C CYS A 139 -22.52 4.96 -26.65
N GLY A 140 -23.20 4.17 -25.82
CA GLY A 140 -24.09 3.07 -26.24
C GLY A 140 -23.44 1.69 -26.30
N PHE A 141 -22.11 1.60 -26.15
CA PHE A 141 -21.39 0.32 -26.12
C PHE A 141 -21.86 -0.55 -24.93
N SER A 142 -22.25 -1.79 -25.20
CA SER A 142 -22.57 -2.78 -24.16
C SER A 142 -21.29 -3.43 -23.67
N LEU A 143 -20.98 -3.28 -22.38
CA LEU A 143 -19.88 -4.02 -21.75
C LEU A 143 -20.18 -5.53 -21.77
N PRO A 144 -19.14 -6.39 -21.85
CA PRO A 144 -19.29 -7.85 -21.87
C PRO A 144 -19.56 -8.39 -20.47
N LEU A 145 -20.67 -7.94 -19.87
CA LEU A 145 -21.14 -8.38 -18.56
C LEU A 145 -22.23 -9.43 -18.74
N THR A 146 -22.11 -10.55 -18.03
CA THR A 146 -23.13 -11.60 -18.04
C THR A 146 -23.81 -11.70 -16.67
N GLY A 147 -25.14 -11.79 -16.67
CA GLY A 147 -25.94 -11.86 -15.45
C GLY A 147 -26.63 -10.54 -15.08
N LYS A 148 -27.06 -10.42 -13.83
CA LYS A 148 -27.75 -9.22 -13.32
C LYS A 148 -26.78 -8.39 -12.49
N ILE A 149 -26.75 -7.09 -12.76
CA ILE A 149 -26.03 -6.12 -11.91
C ILE A 149 -26.81 -5.97 -10.60
N GLY A 150 -26.15 -6.25 -9.48
CA GLY A 150 -26.72 -6.02 -8.15
C GLY A 150 -26.88 -4.52 -7.89
N GLY A 151 -28.07 -4.12 -7.43
CA GLY A 151 -28.34 -2.73 -7.02
C GLY A 151 -27.94 -2.44 -5.56
N GLU A 152 -27.66 -3.48 -4.78
CA GLU A 152 -27.28 -3.36 -3.37
C GLU A 152 -25.81 -3.72 -3.18
N PRO A 153 -25.04 -2.90 -2.44
CA PRO A 153 -23.70 -3.27 -2.01
C PRO A 153 -23.75 -4.54 -1.16
N TYR A 154 -22.98 -5.56 -1.55
CA TYR A 154 -22.78 -6.76 -0.74
C TYR A 154 -21.49 -6.63 0.07
N ALA A 155 -21.58 -6.81 1.37
CA ALA A 155 -20.43 -6.96 2.25
C ALA A 155 -20.43 -8.39 2.81
N GLU A 156 -19.40 -9.16 2.48
CA GLU A 156 -19.24 -10.50 3.01
C GLU A 156 -18.98 -10.42 4.53
N PRO A 157 -19.79 -11.09 5.38
CA PRO A 157 -19.57 -11.10 6.82
C PRO A 157 -18.16 -11.60 7.17
N GLY A 158 -17.43 -10.83 7.99
CA GLY A 158 -16.05 -11.13 8.36
C GLY A 158 -14.99 -10.62 7.36
N MET A 159 -15.39 -10.19 6.16
CA MET A 159 -14.47 -9.58 5.21
C MET A 159 -14.29 -8.09 5.51
N MET A 160 -13.20 -7.74 6.19
CA MET A 160 -12.91 -6.38 6.63
C MET A 160 -12.31 -5.49 5.53
N GLY A 161 -12.15 -6.00 4.31
CA GLY A 161 -11.52 -5.30 3.17
C GLY A 161 -10.05 -5.66 3.00
N GLY A 162 -9.79 -6.64 2.14
CA GLY A 162 -8.45 -7.13 1.84
C GLY A 162 -7.75 -7.76 3.05
N TYR A 163 -6.42 -7.62 3.07
CA TYR A 163 -5.54 -8.28 4.05
C TYR A 163 -5.52 -7.67 5.47
N ARG A 164 -6.46 -6.80 5.86
CA ARG A 164 -6.38 -6.07 7.15
C ARG A 164 -6.08 -6.95 8.35
N PHE A 165 -6.79 -8.07 8.47
CA PHE A 165 -6.57 -9.03 9.54
C PHE A 165 -5.12 -9.55 9.52
N THR A 166 -4.66 -10.01 8.37
CA THR A 166 -3.27 -10.50 8.24
C THR A 166 -2.25 -9.38 8.46
N ARG A 167 -2.50 -8.15 7.99
CA ARG A 167 -1.60 -7.01 8.19
C ARG A 167 -1.50 -6.63 9.66
N ALA A 168 -2.62 -6.63 10.37
CA ALA A 168 -2.64 -6.49 11.83
C ALA A 168 -1.72 -7.53 12.51
N LEU A 169 -1.80 -8.80 12.09
CA LEU A 169 -0.91 -9.84 12.61
C LEU A 169 0.57 -9.62 12.24
N GLU A 170 0.86 -9.08 11.05
CA GLU A 170 2.24 -8.73 10.69
C GLU A 170 2.80 -7.55 11.50
N MET A 171 1.97 -6.55 11.82
CA MET A 171 2.38 -5.44 12.69
C MET A 171 2.65 -5.93 14.11
N VAL A 172 1.78 -6.81 14.64
CA VAL A 172 2.03 -7.50 15.91
C VAL A 172 3.34 -8.27 15.84
N HIS A 173 3.57 -9.03 14.77
CA HIS A 173 4.81 -9.78 14.57
C HIS A 173 6.03 -8.85 14.52
N ALA A 174 5.95 -7.71 13.84
CA ALA A 174 7.03 -6.72 13.78
C ALA A 174 7.44 -6.21 15.17
N ILE A 175 6.45 -5.96 16.05
CA ILE A 175 6.72 -5.60 17.44
C ILE A 175 7.39 -6.77 18.15
N LEU A 176 6.83 -7.98 18.06
CA LEU A 176 7.36 -9.19 18.73
C LEU A 176 8.80 -9.52 18.32
N VAL A 177 9.17 -9.31 17.05
CA VAL A 177 10.56 -9.44 16.58
C VAL A 177 11.48 -8.48 17.35
N CYS A 178 11.10 -7.21 17.51
CA CYS A 178 11.86 -6.25 18.33
C CYS A 178 11.90 -6.62 19.83
N LEU A 179 10.98 -7.45 20.29
CA LEU A 179 10.98 -8.01 21.66
C LEU A 179 11.82 -9.31 21.78
N GLY A 180 12.48 -9.74 20.71
CA GLY A 180 13.30 -10.95 20.68
C GLY A 180 12.50 -12.26 20.61
N ILE A 181 11.29 -12.23 20.04
CA ILE A 181 10.53 -13.45 19.73
C ILE A 181 10.97 -13.96 18.35
N GLU A 182 11.68 -15.10 18.36
CA GLU A 182 12.24 -15.71 17.15
C GLU A 182 11.59 -17.06 16.80
N SER A 183 10.88 -17.69 17.75
CA SER A 183 10.30 -19.02 17.54
C SER A 183 8.86 -18.94 16.99
N ASP A 184 8.58 -19.72 15.94
CA ASP A 184 7.24 -19.85 15.37
C ASP A 184 6.20 -20.30 16.40
N ALA A 185 6.62 -21.11 17.39
CA ALA A 185 5.76 -21.60 18.46
C ALA A 185 5.34 -20.47 19.42
N ASP A 186 6.27 -19.58 19.78
CA ASP A 186 5.98 -18.43 20.63
C ASP A 186 5.11 -17.40 19.88
N LEU A 187 5.44 -17.14 18.61
CA LEU A 187 4.65 -16.27 17.74
C LEU A 187 3.21 -16.77 17.62
N ALA A 188 3.03 -18.06 17.32
CA ALA A 188 1.72 -18.68 17.19
C ALA A 188 0.91 -18.62 18.50
N ARG A 189 1.57 -18.78 19.66
CA ARG A 189 0.93 -18.65 20.97
C ARG A 189 0.42 -17.23 21.20
N VAL A 190 1.22 -16.21 20.92
CA VAL A 190 0.81 -14.81 21.09
C VAL A 190 -0.30 -14.44 20.11
N TRP A 191 -0.18 -14.84 18.83
CA TRP A 191 -1.25 -14.66 17.84
C TRP A 191 -2.56 -15.32 18.26
N ALA A 192 -2.52 -16.56 18.79
CA ALA A 192 -3.71 -17.24 19.26
C ALA A 192 -4.40 -16.53 20.44
N GLY A 193 -3.63 -15.82 21.29
CA GLY A 193 -4.18 -14.96 22.34
C GLY A 193 -4.81 -13.69 21.74
N VAL A 194 -4.09 -13.00 20.86
CA VAL A 194 -4.56 -11.81 20.14
C VAL A 194 -5.87 -12.07 19.38
N ILE A 195 -5.97 -13.18 18.66
CA ILE A 195 -7.16 -13.52 17.87
C ILE A 195 -8.36 -13.84 18.77
N ARG A 196 -8.14 -14.47 19.92
CA ARG A 196 -9.22 -14.92 20.81
C ARG A 196 -9.90 -13.77 21.55
N ASP A 197 -9.15 -12.72 21.88
CA ASP A 197 -9.63 -11.63 22.71
C ASP A 197 -10.28 -10.49 21.90
N ASP A 198 -10.62 -10.73 20.63
CA ASP A 198 -11.08 -9.73 19.65
C ASP A 198 -10.16 -8.49 19.54
N PHE A 199 -8.88 -8.71 19.87
CA PHE A 199 -7.87 -7.66 19.97
C PHE A 199 -7.68 -6.88 18.67
N ILE A 200 -8.02 -7.51 17.54
CA ILE A 200 -7.79 -6.98 16.19
C ILE A 200 -8.73 -5.82 15.86
N GLU A 201 -9.94 -5.80 16.42
CA GLU A 201 -10.85 -4.66 16.27
C GLU A 201 -10.28 -3.42 16.96
N GLY A 202 -9.77 -3.57 18.19
CA GLY A 202 -9.12 -2.50 18.94
C GLY A 202 -7.71 -2.12 18.44
N LEU A 203 -7.00 -3.07 17.82
CA LEU A 203 -5.64 -2.88 17.32
C LEU A 203 -5.56 -1.77 16.27
N HIS A 204 -6.55 -1.70 15.36
CA HIS A 204 -6.58 -0.67 14.32
C HIS A 204 -6.61 0.74 14.91
N GLY A 205 -7.30 0.97 16.04
CA GLY A 205 -7.25 2.26 16.73
C GLY A 205 -5.91 2.51 17.41
N LYS A 206 -5.36 1.47 18.07
CA LYS A 206 -4.08 1.58 18.81
C LYS A 206 -2.88 1.91 17.92
N ILE A 207 -2.87 1.42 16.67
CA ILE A 207 -1.76 1.65 15.74
C ILE A 207 -1.79 3.03 15.05
N GLN A 208 -2.88 3.80 15.17
CA GLN A 208 -2.97 5.10 14.48
C GLN A 208 -2.37 6.26 15.28
N ARG A 209 -2.05 6.11 16.57
CA ARG A 209 -1.44 7.18 17.37
C ARG A 209 -0.22 6.69 18.13
N ILE A 210 0.74 7.59 18.35
CA ILE A 210 2.02 7.29 18.98
C ILE A 210 1.83 6.78 20.41
N ASP A 211 1.03 7.47 21.22
CA ASP A 211 0.74 7.12 22.62
C ASP A 211 0.12 5.73 22.75
N THR A 212 -0.87 5.42 21.92
CA THR A 212 -1.52 4.11 21.93
C THR A 212 -0.66 3.01 21.35
N TYR A 213 0.24 3.34 20.42
CA TYR A 213 1.22 2.39 19.89
C TYR A 213 2.22 1.97 20.97
N LEU A 214 2.69 2.90 21.81
CA LEU A 214 3.53 2.58 22.97
C LEU A 214 2.79 1.69 23.98
N GLY A 215 1.49 1.95 24.20
CA GLY A 215 0.64 1.07 25.02
C GLY A 215 0.51 -0.34 24.44
N LEU A 216 0.36 -0.46 23.11
CA LEU A 216 0.33 -1.73 22.40
C LEU A 216 1.64 -2.52 22.57
N ILE A 217 2.81 -1.88 22.48
CA ILE A 217 4.10 -2.54 22.71
C ILE A 217 4.13 -3.19 24.10
N ARG A 218 3.75 -2.44 25.13
CA ARG A 218 3.73 -2.93 26.52
C ARG A 218 2.76 -4.11 26.70
N GLU A 219 1.56 -4.01 26.16
CA GLU A 219 0.56 -5.09 26.22
C GLU A 219 1.05 -6.36 25.52
N LEU A 220 1.68 -6.23 24.35
CA LEU A 220 2.27 -7.37 23.65
C LEU A 220 3.46 -7.95 24.43
N GLY A 221 4.25 -7.12 25.12
CA GLY A 221 5.30 -7.55 26.04
C GLY A 221 4.79 -8.40 27.19
N GLU A 222 3.68 -8.00 27.82
CA GLU A 222 3.02 -8.80 28.87
C GLU A 222 2.55 -10.15 28.32
N ARG A 223 1.89 -10.16 27.15
CA ARG A 223 1.40 -11.39 26.51
C ARG A 223 2.53 -12.33 26.06
N ALA A 224 3.68 -11.77 25.71
CA ALA A 224 4.84 -12.52 25.23
C ALA A 224 5.82 -12.92 26.34
N ASP A 225 5.58 -12.53 27.60
CA ASP A 225 6.52 -12.67 28.71
C ASP A 225 7.88 -12.01 28.40
N ARG A 226 7.80 -10.75 27.93
CA ARG A 226 8.90 -9.89 27.46
C ARG A 226 8.73 -8.45 27.95
N VAL A 227 8.35 -8.29 29.22
CA VAL A 227 8.00 -6.97 29.81
C VAL A 227 9.20 -6.01 29.80
N SER A 228 10.40 -6.49 30.14
CA SER A 228 11.63 -5.69 30.14
C SER A 228 12.01 -5.20 28.74
N GLU A 229 11.87 -6.06 27.74
CA GLU A 229 12.18 -5.79 26.34
C GLU A 229 11.18 -4.81 25.76
N ALA A 230 9.89 -4.96 26.11
CA ALA A 230 8.84 -4.06 25.71
C ALA A 230 9.02 -2.67 26.32
N GLU A 231 9.40 -2.56 27.60
CA GLU A 231 9.68 -1.26 28.20
C GLU A 231 10.92 -0.60 27.58
N ARG A 232 11.96 -1.39 27.27
CA ARG A 232 13.15 -0.90 26.56
C ARG A 232 12.80 -0.34 25.18
N LEU A 233 11.98 -1.05 24.40
CA LEU A 233 11.51 -0.58 23.09
C LEU A 233 10.64 0.67 23.21
N ALA A 234 9.65 0.64 24.12
CA ALA A 234 8.73 1.76 24.32
C ALA A 234 9.45 3.02 24.81
N SER A 235 10.39 2.88 25.75
CA SER A 235 11.22 3.99 26.26
C SER A 235 12.09 4.57 25.15
N TYR A 236 12.79 3.75 24.38
CA TYR A 236 13.60 4.23 23.27
C TYR A 236 12.78 5.03 22.24
N ILE A 237 11.59 4.53 21.87
CA ILE A 237 10.70 5.22 20.94
C ILE A 237 10.21 6.54 21.56
N SER A 238 9.76 6.51 22.82
CA SER A 238 9.29 7.69 23.54
C SER A 238 10.36 8.77 23.64
N ASP A 239 11.60 8.40 23.98
CA ASP A 239 12.74 9.31 24.09
C ASP A 239 13.05 9.96 22.74
N ARG A 240 12.98 9.18 21.64
CA ARG A 240 13.20 9.71 20.29
C ARG A 240 12.10 10.66 19.87
N VAL A 241 10.83 10.32 20.12
CA VAL A 241 9.69 11.21 19.85
C VAL A 241 9.84 12.53 20.61
N ALA A 242 10.22 12.46 21.89
CA ALA A 242 10.45 13.64 22.72
C ALA A 242 11.63 14.49 22.21
N ALA A 243 12.74 13.87 21.83
CA ALA A 243 13.89 14.55 21.25
C ALA A 243 13.53 15.29 19.95
N VAL A 244 12.82 14.62 19.02
CA VAL A 244 12.37 15.25 17.77
C VAL A 244 11.40 16.39 18.06
N SER A 245 10.40 16.16 18.91
CA SER A 245 9.39 17.18 19.24
C SER A 245 10.01 18.42 19.87
N SER A 246 11.03 18.24 20.71
CA SER A 246 11.77 19.35 21.35
C SER A 246 12.65 20.09 20.35
N ALA A 247 13.29 19.37 19.42
CA ALA A 247 14.14 19.95 18.39
C ALA A 247 13.35 20.83 17.40
N VAL A 248 12.12 20.45 17.08
CA VAL A 248 11.25 21.19 16.14
C VAL A 248 10.31 22.18 16.84
N GLU A 249 10.41 22.32 18.16
CA GLU A 249 9.59 23.26 18.92
C GLU A 249 9.88 24.71 18.46
N GLY A 250 8.82 25.45 18.14
CA GLY A 250 8.94 26.83 17.63
C GLY A 250 9.43 26.97 16.18
N CYS A 251 9.75 25.86 15.49
CA CYS A 251 10.08 25.89 14.07
C CYS A 251 8.84 26.22 13.22
N ARG A 252 9.06 26.82 12.03
CA ARG A 252 7.98 27.04 11.06
C ARG A 252 7.45 25.67 10.62
N ARG A 253 6.14 25.47 10.61
CA ARG A 253 5.53 24.21 10.14
C ARG A 253 5.28 24.25 8.63
N PRO A 254 6.11 23.63 7.77
CA PRO A 254 5.86 23.58 6.34
C PRO A 254 4.64 22.71 6.02
N ARG A 255 3.93 23.01 4.92
CA ARG A 255 2.84 22.16 4.42
C ARG A 255 3.39 20.86 3.84
N VAL A 256 2.88 19.72 4.30
CA VAL A 256 3.36 18.40 3.92
C VAL A 256 2.21 17.54 3.41
N TYR A 257 2.35 17.02 2.19
CA TYR A 257 1.40 16.10 1.59
C TYR A 257 1.93 14.67 1.62
N TYR A 258 1.04 13.72 1.91
CA TYR A 258 1.36 12.30 1.93
C TYR A 258 0.49 11.52 0.95
N SER A 259 1.12 10.71 0.10
CA SER A 259 0.44 9.88 -0.89
C SER A 259 0.95 8.45 -0.88
N MET A 260 0.23 7.56 -1.56
CA MET A 260 0.64 6.18 -1.76
C MET A 260 0.51 5.83 -3.23
N GLY A 261 1.56 5.26 -3.82
CA GLY A 261 1.61 4.86 -5.22
C GLY A 261 1.73 6.03 -6.18
N THR A 262 0.65 6.79 -6.36
CA THR A 262 0.57 7.89 -7.33
C THR A 262 0.19 9.22 -6.67
N PRO A 263 0.40 10.37 -7.36
CA PRO A 263 0.23 11.68 -6.73
C PRO A 263 -1.18 12.03 -6.28
N LEU A 264 -2.21 11.46 -6.91
CA LEU A 264 -3.61 11.77 -6.58
C LEU A 264 -4.24 10.77 -5.61
N PHE A 265 -3.52 9.72 -5.21
CA PHE A 265 -3.99 8.84 -4.14
C PHE A 265 -3.48 9.33 -2.78
N ALA A 266 -4.27 10.23 -2.19
CA ALA A 266 -3.97 10.84 -0.90
C ALA A 266 -4.27 9.87 0.24
N LEU A 267 -3.37 9.77 1.21
CA LEU A 267 -3.68 9.07 2.46
C LEU A 267 -4.73 9.85 3.26
N ASN A 268 -5.63 9.14 3.95
CA ASN A 268 -6.69 9.81 4.71
C ASN A 268 -6.13 10.60 5.90
N ALA A 269 -6.95 11.54 6.39
CA ALA A 269 -6.64 12.39 7.54
C ALA A 269 -6.30 11.59 8.81
N GLU A 270 -6.94 10.47 9.10
CA GLU A 270 -6.77 9.70 10.35
C GLU A 270 -5.54 8.80 10.40
N ARG A 271 -4.77 8.75 9.30
CA ARG A 271 -3.62 7.85 9.13
C ARG A 271 -2.46 8.22 10.05
N PHE A 272 -1.75 7.21 10.55
CA PHE A 272 -0.57 7.34 11.42
C PHE A 272 0.49 8.27 10.82
N GLU A 273 0.67 8.22 9.50
CA GLU A 273 1.56 9.07 8.72
C GLU A 273 1.31 10.57 8.98
N MET A 274 0.05 10.98 9.22
CA MET A 274 -0.28 12.38 9.55
C MET A 274 0.23 12.77 10.94
N ASN A 275 0.14 11.86 11.90
CA ASN A 275 0.67 12.10 13.24
C ASN A 275 2.20 12.15 13.24
N LEU A 276 2.87 11.40 12.36
CA LEU A 276 4.32 11.50 12.16
C LEU A 276 4.73 12.87 11.62
N VAL A 277 4.03 13.37 10.60
CA VAL A 277 4.26 14.71 10.06
C VAL A 277 4.08 15.76 11.15
N GLU A 278 3.02 15.67 11.95
CA GLU A 278 2.76 16.63 13.02
C GLU A 278 3.85 16.64 14.09
N ALA A 279 4.28 15.45 14.53
CA ALA A 279 5.35 15.26 15.51
C ALA A 279 6.73 15.70 14.97
N ALA A 280 6.94 15.58 13.65
CA ALA A 280 8.12 16.11 12.96
C ALA A 280 8.07 17.63 12.71
N GLY A 281 7.05 18.33 13.22
CA GLY A 281 6.92 19.78 13.07
C GLY A 281 6.41 20.23 11.70
N GLY A 282 5.73 19.36 10.93
CA GLY A 282 5.07 19.71 9.67
C GLY A 282 3.56 19.94 9.83
N ASP A 283 2.93 20.54 8.81
CA ASP A 283 1.48 20.71 8.70
C ASP A 283 0.91 19.72 7.66
N PRO A 284 0.28 18.61 8.07
CA PRO A 284 -0.25 17.61 7.14
C PRO A 284 -1.51 18.09 6.42
N VAL A 285 -1.37 18.56 5.19
CA VAL A 285 -2.50 19.09 4.40
C VAL A 285 -3.60 18.07 4.14
N ASN A 286 -3.27 16.77 4.18
CA ASN A 286 -4.23 15.67 4.10
C ASN A 286 -5.32 15.71 5.18
N ARG A 287 -5.10 16.41 6.30
CA ARG A 287 -6.14 16.62 7.34
C ARG A 287 -7.36 17.39 6.80
N GLY A 288 -7.20 18.13 5.70
CA GLY A 288 -8.30 18.81 5.01
C GLY A 288 -9.17 17.88 4.15
N ILE A 289 -8.85 16.58 4.04
CA ILE A 289 -9.64 15.62 3.27
C ILE A 289 -10.84 15.16 4.10
N GLU A 290 -12.04 15.54 3.68
CA GLU A 290 -13.29 15.17 4.36
C GLU A 290 -13.84 13.79 3.93
N ARG A 291 -13.41 13.29 2.76
CA ARG A 291 -13.92 12.03 2.21
C ARG A 291 -13.30 10.84 2.93
N ALA A 292 -14.15 9.86 3.24
CA ALA A 292 -13.71 8.58 3.79
C ALA A 292 -13.43 7.57 2.66
N GLY A 293 -12.19 7.11 2.56
CA GLY A 293 -11.77 5.93 1.80
C GLY A 293 -10.94 5.01 2.67
N LYS A 294 -10.35 3.94 2.14
CA LYS A 294 -9.37 3.14 2.89
C LYS A 294 -8.33 2.50 1.95
N PRO A 295 -7.01 2.65 2.16
CA PRO A 295 -6.33 3.46 3.19
C PRO A 295 -6.26 4.96 2.85
N GLY A 296 -6.72 5.33 1.66
CA GLY A 296 -6.70 6.69 1.13
C GLY A 296 -7.86 6.91 0.17
N VAL A 297 -7.88 8.07 -0.47
CA VAL A 297 -8.85 8.47 -1.49
C VAL A 297 -8.15 9.05 -2.71
N ASN A 298 -8.79 8.93 -3.86
CA ASN A 298 -8.41 9.74 -5.01
C ASN A 298 -8.90 11.18 -4.81
N ILE A 299 -7.99 12.15 -4.98
CA ILE A 299 -8.30 13.58 -5.00
C ILE A 299 -8.20 14.12 -6.42
N THR A 300 -8.83 15.27 -6.68
CA THR A 300 -8.72 15.94 -7.98
C THR A 300 -7.42 16.76 -8.07
N PRO A 301 -6.96 17.09 -9.29
CA PRO A 301 -5.86 18.04 -9.49
C PRO A 301 -6.07 19.38 -8.78
N GLU A 302 -7.32 19.88 -8.74
CA GLU A 302 -7.66 21.15 -8.08
C GLU A 302 -7.53 21.04 -6.56
N GLU A 303 -7.96 19.93 -5.97
CA GLU A 303 -7.79 19.68 -4.53
C GLU A 303 -6.31 19.57 -4.17
N PHE A 304 -5.52 18.86 -4.99
CA PHE A 304 -4.06 18.78 -4.82
C PHE A 304 -3.41 20.17 -4.91
N ALA A 305 -3.77 20.96 -5.92
CA ALA A 305 -3.24 22.32 -6.09
C ALA A 305 -3.66 23.26 -4.95
N ALA A 306 -4.86 23.10 -4.40
CA ALA A 306 -5.34 23.89 -3.27
C ALA A 306 -4.53 23.62 -1.99
N PHE A 307 -4.02 22.40 -1.81
CA PHE A 307 -3.10 22.11 -0.72
C PHE A 307 -1.75 22.81 -0.88
N ASP A 308 -1.26 22.91 -2.13
CA ASP A 308 0.06 23.45 -2.50
C ASP A 308 1.17 23.02 -1.51
N PRO A 309 1.42 21.71 -1.37
CA PRO A 309 2.39 21.20 -0.41
C PRO A 309 3.79 21.74 -0.72
N GLU A 310 4.56 22.03 0.33
CA GLU A 310 5.96 22.42 0.24
C GLU A 310 6.89 21.20 0.26
N TYR A 311 6.40 20.08 0.81
CA TYR A 311 7.06 18.78 0.83
C TYR A 311 6.05 17.67 0.51
N ILE A 312 6.48 16.66 -0.24
CA ILE A 312 5.70 15.47 -0.52
C ILE A 312 6.45 14.23 -0.02
N PHE A 313 5.76 13.39 0.76
CA PHE A 313 6.22 12.05 1.10
C PHE A 313 5.36 10.99 0.40
N ILE A 314 6.04 10.01 -0.19
CA ILE A 314 5.44 8.83 -0.80
C ILE A 314 5.60 7.67 0.18
N SER A 315 4.48 7.05 0.58
CA SER A 315 4.48 5.94 1.53
C SER A 315 5.40 4.79 1.09
N GLY A 316 6.10 4.21 2.05
CA GLY A 316 7.00 3.08 1.88
C GLY A 316 6.28 1.74 1.71
N PHE A 317 4.95 1.69 1.75
CA PHE A 317 4.19 0.45 1.57
C PHE A 317 3.92 0.11 0.10
N LEU A 318 3.06 0.88 -0.57
CA LEU A 318 2.89 0.81 -2.02
C LEU A 318 3.52 2.08 -2.59
N SER A 319 4.83 2.07 -2.76
CA SER A 319 5.59 3.27 -3.15
C SER A 319 5.74 3.41 -4.66
N ALA A 320 6.32 4.53 -5.07
CA ALA A 320 6.88 4.73 -6.40
C ALA A 320 8.29 5.33 -6.29
N PRO A 321 9.18 5.08 -7.27
CA PRO A 321 10.38 5.87 -7.44
C PRO A 321 10.02 7.35 -7.61
N VAL A 322 10.84 8.25 -7.04
CA VAL A 322 10.61 9.70 -7.14
C VAL A 322 10.55 10.16 -8.60
N SER A 323 11.38 9.58 -9.48
CA SER A 323 11.35 9.87 -10.93
C SER A 323 10.00 9.57 -11.56
N ASP A 324 9.43 8.41 -11.26
CA ASP A 324 8.14 7.96 -11.80
C ASP A 324 7.01 8.84 -11.27
N TYR A 325 7.09 9.20 -9.98
CA TYR A 325 6.12 10.07 -9.33
C TYR A 325 6.13 11.48 -9.94
N ILE A 326 7.31 12.09 -10.13
CA ILE A 326 7.45 13.40 -10.79
C ILE A 326 6.95 13.33 -12.24
N ALA A 327 7.28 12.25 -12.96
CA ALA A 327 6.78 12.05 -14.32
C ALA A 327 5.24 11.91 -14.34
N ALA A 328 4.64 11.25 -13.35
CA ALA A 328 3.20 11.16 -13.19
C ALA A 328 2.57 12.54 -12.91
N CYS A 329 3.16 13.35 -12.03
CA CYS A 329 2.72 14.74 -11.82
C CYS A 329 2.70 15.52 -13.14
N GLY A 330 3.75 15.41 -13.96
CA GLY A 330 3.83 16.06 -15.26
C GLY A 330 2.74 15.60 -16.24
N ARG A 331 2.50 14.28 -16.34
CA ARG A 331 1.41 13.73 -17.18
C ARG A 331 0.03 14.19 -16.73
N MET A 332 -0.18 14.33 -15.42
CA MET A 332 -1.43 14.74 -14.79
C MET A 332 -1.61 16.27 -14.73
N GLY A 333 -0.61 17.05 -15.13
CA GLY A 333 -0.66 18.52 -15.07
C GLY A 333 -0.67 19.09 -13.65
N LEU A 334 -0.05 18.39 -12.68
CA LEU A 334 -0.02 18.81 -11.29
C LEU A 334 1.12 19.81 -11.03
N SER A 335 0.82 20.85 -10.26
CA SER A 335 1.80 21.83 -9.76
C SER A 335 1.66 21.99 -8.26
N ALA A 336 2.81 22.15 -7.59
CA ALA A 336 2.91 22.46 -6.18
C ALA A 336 4.32 22.94 -5.88
N SER A 337 4.48 23.73 -4.81
CA SER A 337 5.77 24.19 -4.31
C SER A 337 6.79 23.04 -4.15
N ALA A 338 6.35 21.88 -3.66
CA ALA A 338 7.19 20.69 -3.50
C ALA A 338 7.75 20.17 -4.83
N ILE A 339 6.93 20.14 -5.90
CA ILE A 339 7.33 19.62 -7.20
C ILE A 339 8.35 20.56 -7.85
N GLU A 340 8.06 21.87 -7.82
CA GLU A 340 8.91 22.91 -8.42
C GLU A 340 10.30 22.96 -7.76
N ASN A 341 10.37 22.69 -6.45
CA ASN A 341 11.61 22.70 -5.68
C ASN A 341 12.26 21.30 -5.53
N GLY A 342 11.71 20.26 -6.16
CA GLY A 342 12.26 18.90 -6.09
C GLY A 342 12.18 18.25 -4.70
N ARG A 343 11.23 18.67 -3.85
CA ARG A 343 11.03 18.21 -2.48
C ARG A 343 10.02 17.06 -2.40
N VAL A 344 10.34 15.99 -3.12
CA VAL A 344 9.54 14.76 -3.19
C VAL A 344 10.39 13.59 -2.70
N TYR A 345 9.91 12.87 -1.68
CA TYR A 345 10.70 11.86 -0.97
C TYR A 345 9.93 10.55 -0.85
N THR A 346 10.59 9.43 -1.14
CA THR A 346 10.03 8.10 -0.91
C THR A 346 10.49 7.59 0.45
N MET A 347 9.55 7.18 1.30
CA MET A 347 9.90 6.58 2.59
C MET A 347 10.39 5.14 2.43
N PRO A 348 11.39 4.71 3.22
CA PRO A 348 11.75 3.30 3.30
C PRO A 348 10.57 2.45 3.81
N PRO A 349 10.43 1.20 3.35
CA PRO A 349 9.38 0.30 3.82
C PRO A 349 9.38 0.11 5.35
N GLY A 350 8.20 0.28 5.97
CA GLY A 350 8.00 0.13 7.41
C GLY A 350 8.46 1.32 8.25
N TRP A 351 8.89 2.42 7.63
CA TRP A 351 9.31 3.64 8.35
C TRP A 351 8.17 4.65 8.52
N ASP A 352 6.98 4.38 8.02
CA ASP A 352 5.88 5.34 8.00
C ASP A 352 4.62 4.86 8.75
N PHE A 353 4.46 3.56 9.00
CA PHE A 353 3.41 3.03 9.90
C PHE A 353 3.64 1.57 10.29
N GLY A 354 2.95 1.12 11.34
CA GLY A 354 2.74 -0.30 11.67
C GLY A 354 3.94 -1.09 12.22
N ASN A 355 5.17 -0.73 11.85
CA ASN A 355 6.41 -1.33 12.34
C ASN A 355 7.13 -0.37 13.29
N PRO A 356 7.76 -0.82 14.41
CA PRO A 356 8.51 0.04 15.33
C PRO A 356 9.55 0.99 14.68
N ARG A 357 10.10 0.64 13.52
CA ARG A 357 10.98 1.46 12.67
C ARG A 357 10.35 2.77 12.21
N TRP A 358 9.04 2.98 12.39
CA TRP A 358 8.43 4.28 12.14
C TRP A 358 9.12 5.42 12.90
N VAL A 359 9.77 5.11 14.03
CA VAL A 359 10.56 6.08 14.81
C VAL A 359 11.78 6.63 14.04
N LEU A 360 12.35 5.83 13.14
CA LEU A 360 13.40 6.26 12.22
C LEU A 360 12.82 7.18 11.15
N GLY A 361 11.63 6.86 10.64
CA GLY A 361 10.92 7.71 9.70
C GLY A 361 10.51 9.05 10.30
N LEU A 362 10.11 9.10 11.58
CA LEU A 362 9.90 10.37 12.29
C LEU A 362 11.14 11.25 12.25
N SER A 363 12.32 10.67 12.54
CA SER A 363 13.60 11.37 12.51
C SER A 363 13.96 11.84 11.09
N ALA A 364 13.72 11.00 10.09
CA ALA A 364 13.96 11.31 8.68
C ALA A 364 13.06 12.47 8.19
N ILE A 365 11.77 12.45 8.53
CA ILE A 365 10.83 13.52 8.19
C ILE A 365 11.28 14.81 8.87
N ALA A 366 11.57 14.79 10.18
CA ALA A 366 11.98 15.99 10.91
C ALA A 366 13.27 16.61 10.35
N GLY A 367 14.30 15.80 10.07
CA GLY A 367 15.55 16.28 9.46
C GLY A 367 15.38 16.80 8.03
N THR A 368 14.38 16.30 7.29
CA THR A 368 14.04 16.80 5.95
C THR A 368 13.31 18.14 6.01
N LEU A 369 12.38 18.30 6.96
CA LEU A 369 11.59 19.51 7.13
C LEU A 369 12.39 20.66 7.78
N HIS A 370 13.27 20.34 8.74
CA HIS A 370 14.00 21.31 9.56
C HIS A 370 15.49 20.90 9.69
N PRO A 371 16.28 20.93 8.61
CA PRO A 371 17.67 20.48 8.64
C PRO A 371 18.54 21.26 9.64
N GLU A 372 18.22 22.53 9.90
CA GLU A 372 18.90 23.39 10.87
C GLU A 372 18.61 23.05 12.34
N CYS A 373 17.44 22.47 12.65
CA CYS A 373 16.99 22.23 14.02
C CYS A 373 16.96 20.74 14.39
N ALA A 374 16.67 19.88 13.42
CA ALA A 374 16.53 18.43 13.59
C ALA A 374 17.54 17.64 12.74
N GLY A 375 18.60 18.30 12.22
CA GLY A 375 19.71 17.64 11.55
C GLY A 375 20.41 16.66 12.49
N SER A 376 20.21 15.36 12.27
CA SER A 376 20.87 14.28 12.99
C SER A 376 21.44 13.26 12.02
N ASP A 377 22.45 12.51 12.45
CA ASP A 377 22.98 11.40 11.65
C ASP A 377 21.98 10.24 11.66
N LEU A 378 21.13 10.22 10.63
CA LEU A 378 20.09 9.20 10.47
C LEU A 378 20.70 7.80 10.27
N ASN A 379 21.89 7.70 9.67
CA ASN A 379 22.56 6.41 9.46
C ASN A 379 23.06 5.85 10.79
N GLU A 380 23.68 6.69 11.61
CA GLU A 380 24.09 6.30 12.97
C GLU A 380 22.89 5.86 13.80
N GLU A 381 21.77 6.58 13.70
CA GLU A 381 20.56 6.21 14.44
C GLU A 381 19.95 4.90 13.94
N GLN A 382 19.92 4.69 12.63
CA GLN A 382 19.44 3.45 12.03
C GLN A 382 20.30 2.28 12.51
N ASP A 383 21.63 2.38 12.43
CA ASP A 383 22.52 1.33 12.92
C ASP A 383 22.33 1.04 14.42
N ARG A 384 22.16 2.10 15.23
CA ARG A 384 21.86 1.95 16.67
C ARG A 384 20.56 1.18 16.89
N PHE A 385 19.49 1.52 16.17
CA PHE A 385 18.21 0.82 16.24
C PHE A 385 18.35 -0.66 15.89
N TYR A 386 19.00 -0.93 14.75
CA TYR A 386 19.14 -2.28 14.21
C TYR A 386 19.99 -3.17 15.13
N ARG A 387 21.11 -2.67 15.65
CA ARG A 387 21.91 -3.42 16.63
C ARG A 387 21.14 -3.72 17.90
N MET A 388 20.32 -2.77 18.37
CA MET A 388 19.64 -2.87 19.64
C MET A 388 18.42 -3.81 19.63
N PHE A 389 17.69 -3.88 18.50
CA PHE A 389 16.42 -4.60 18.40
C PHE A 389 16.41 -5.75 17.40
N TYR A 390 17.38 -5.81 16.48
CA TYR A 390 17.53 -6.90 15.52
C TYR A 390 18.88 -7.62 15.63
N GLY A 391 19.80 -7.15 16.47
CA GLY A 391 21.11 -7.78 16.68
C GLY A 391 22.02 -7.78 15.45
N THR A 392 21.77 -6.89 14.48
CA THR A 392 22.50 -6.80 13.21
C THR A 392 22.74 -5.34 12.84
N ASP A 393 23.65 -5.08 11.90
CA ASP A 393 23.83 -3.75 11.31
C ASP A 393 22.78 -3.49 10.22
N ALA A 394 22.42 -2.22 10.00
CA ALA A 394 21.39 -1.87 9.03
C ALA A 394 21.80 -2.26 7.60
N ALA A 395 23.07 -2.09 7.26
CA ALA A 395 23.62 -2.44 5.95
C ALA A 395 23.57 -3.95 5.62
N ALA A 396 23.43 -4.80 6.63
CA ALA A 396 23.34 -6.26 6.44
C ALA A 396 21.92 -6.73 6.09
N VAL A 397 20.94 -5.81 6.06
CA VAL A 397 19.54 -6.15 5.87
C VAL A 397 19.00 -5.51 4.61
N SER A 398 18.32 -6.32 3.79
CA SER A 398 17.57 -5.85 2.63
C SER A 398 16.08 -5.93 2.94
N GLY A 399 15.44 -4.77 3.11
CA GLY A 399 14.01 -4.69 3.32
C GLY A 399 13.21 -4.98 2.05
N ASN A 400 12.03 -5.59 2.20
CA ASN A 400 10.98 -5.63 1.17
C ASN A 400 9.71 -4.97 1.73
N ARG A 401 8.51 -5.33 1.25
CA ARG A 401 7.24 -4.75 1.77
C ARG A 401 6.70 -5.45 3.03
N SER A 402 7.45 -6.40 3.59
CA SER A 402 7.07 -7.12 4.81
C SER A 402 7.22 -6.25 6.05
N PHE A 403 6.21 -6.27 6.92
CA PHE A 403 6.27 -5.49 8.16
C PHE A 403 7.19 -6.10 9.21
N TYR A 404 7.38 -7.41 9.24
CA TYR A 404 8.09 -8.06 10.35
C TYR A 404 9.57 -8.33 10.08
N ARG A 405 10.00 -8.21 8.82
CA ARG A 405 11.42 -8.40 8.48
C ARG A 405 12.20 -7.13 8.80
N PRO A 406 13.40 -7.25 9.40
CA PRO A 406 14.27 -6.12 9.67
C PRO A 406 14.54 -5.30 8.40
#